data_AF-A0A1G2VNT2-F1
#
_entry.id   AF-A0A1G2VNT2-F1
#
_cell.length_a   1.000
_cell.length_b   1.000
_cell.length_c   1.000
_cell.angle_alpha   90.00
_cell.angle_beta   90.00
_cell.angle_gamma   90.00
#
_symmetry.space_group_name_H-M   'P 1'
#
loop_
_entity.id
_entity.type
_entity.pdbx_description
1 polymer ?
#
loop_
_entity_poly.entity_id
_entity_poly.type
_entity_poly.pdbx_seq_one_letter_code
_entity_poly.pdbx_strand_id
1 'polypeptide(L)'
;MPKIPKEKYGEYGLESESEEYNPSMSEVRKETEIADIVRGQLSDIDYELRHPQEDPYTGEKDEFGAHDPEDLWTRLAYLKADYVHDIKDLELKRELENKISQVEKIVYKQFIPFIDSAVNLFGWQHSPPEKHRSRNKMDAREVFSYLDQARSALEHAQTSEDEKREFLDEIVRLQEKFMRYQDEPTLFTFEKIEEELQREVYNDEFIYYGNRKIQDPSRMLDHEESRAGDPQRLNLLLEKARSLRKIAREMLNAKIKADCELRAESLYKYVEHLKAEAELPREFLLIEVKLKSLLRRTKNRERVDVSELEEVESALKELEKKSRGGNHEEALSKLARILKKTRKALLGEVADDEKEQFEYKGIDWAWEFLGISRNSSIEDVKKAYRRASLKYHPDISRVVGSSEKMQRINEAYGFVRRMKGFK
;
A
#
# COMPACT_ATOMS: atom_id res chain seq x y z
N MET A 1 -52.51 -9.32 52.49
CA MET A 1 -51.89 -10.08 51.37
C MET A 1 -51.90 -11.57 51.74
N PRO A 2 -52.35 -12.47 50.84
CA PRO A 2 -52.31 -13.89 51.12
C PRO A 2 -50.85 -14.34 51.25
N LYS A 3 -50.52 -15.10 52.30
CA LYS A 3 -49.20 -15.70 52.50
C LYS A 3 -49.10 -16.95 51.65
N ILE A 4 -48.58 -16.81 50.43
CA ILE A 4 -48.26 -17.97 49.59
C ILE A 4 -47.02 -18.66 50.18
N PRO A 5 -47.07 -19.98 50.45
CA PRO A 5 -45.91 -20.73 50.95
C PRO A 5 -44.73 -20.69 49.96
N LYS A 6 -43.49 -20.61 50.46
CA LYS A 6 -42.26 -20.50 49.66
C LYS A 6 -42.11 -21.58 48.58
N GLU A 7 -42.65 -22.77 48.84
CA GLU A 7 -42.63 -23.92 47.92
C GLU A 7 -43.47 -23.70 46.66
N LYS A 8 -44.45 -22.78 46.69
CA LYS A 8 -45.33 -22.48 45.55
C LYS A 8 -44.83 -21.34 44.64
N TYR A 9 -43.67 -20.76 44.93
CA TYR A 9 -43.07 -19.70 44.11
C TYR A 9 -42.64 -20.23 42.74
N GLY A 10 -42.30 -21.52 42.63
CA GLY A 10 -41.91 -22.14 41.35
C GLY A 10 -43.07 -22.30 40.34
N GLU A 11 -44.33 -22.27 40.78
CA GLU A 11 -45.51 -22.36 39.90
C GLU A 11 -45.89 -20.99 39.30
N TYR A 12 -45.45 -19.89 39.92
CA TYR A 12 -45.60 -18.54 39.41
C TYR A 12 -44.21 -18.01 39.10
N GLY A 13 -43.67 -18.43 37.95
CA GLY A 13 -42.37 -17.95 37.47
C GLY A 13 -42.33 -16.43 37.57
N LEU A 14 -41.44 -15.93 38.42
CA LEU A 14 -41.18 -14.51 38.51
C LEU A 14 -40.73 -14.08 37.11
N GLU A 15 -41.41 -13.09 36.54
CA GLU A 15 -40.97 -12.46 35.30
C GLU A 15 -39.48 -12.08 35.48
N SER A 16 -38.67 -12.35 34.47
CA SER A 16 -37.22 -12.09 34.51
C SER A 16 -36.87 -10.63 34.81
N GLU A 17 -37.86 -9.73 34.72
CA GLU A 17 -37.76 -8.31 35.05
C GLU A 17 -38.09 -7.96 36.52
N SER A 18 -38.50 -8.92 37.35
CA SER A 18 -38.81 -8.66 38.76
C SER A 18 -37.54 -8.58 39.61
N GLU A 19 -37.48 -7.63 40.55
CA GLU A 19 -36.39 -7.50 41.54
C GLU A 19 -36.23 -8.75 42.46
N GLU A 20 -37.18 -9.70 42.40
CA GLU A 20 -37.18 -10.94 43.18
C GLU A 20 -36.67 -12.16 42.38
N TYR A 21 -36.29 -12.00 41.10
CA TYR A 21 -35.79 -13.10 40.26
C TYR A 21 -34.50 -13.70 40.85
N ASN A 22 -34.55 -14.99 41.21
CA ASN A 22 -33.42 -15.73 41.77
C ASN A 22 -33.15 -16.99 40.92
N PRO A 23 -32.21 -16.94 39.98
CA PRO A 23 -31.97 -18.03 39.03
C PRO A 23 -31.41 -19.28 39.72
N SER A 24 -31.78 -20.45 39.23
CA SER A 24 -31.19 -21.71 39.69
C SER A 24 -29.73 -21.85 39.24
N MET A 25 -28.91 -22.59 39.98
CA MET A 25 -27.51 -22.88 39.57
C MET A 25 -27.41 -23.55 38.19
N SER A 26 -28.43 -24.30 37.77
CA SER A 26 -28.49 -24.87 36.42
C SER A 26 -28.81 -23.84 35.34
N GLU A 27 -29.66 -22.85 35.62
CA GLU A 27 -29.92 -21.73 34.69
C GLU A 27 -28.67 -20.87 34.54
N VAL A 28 -28.01 -20.50 35.65
CA VAL A 28 -26.76 -19.72 35.63
C VAL A 28 -25.69 -20.43 34.80
N ARG A 29 -25.53 -21.75 34.97
CA ARG A 29 -24.56 -22.54 34.17
C ARG A 29 -24.87 -22.51 32.67
N LYS A 30 -26.14 -22.66 32.30
CA LYS A 30 -26.55 -22.60 30.88
C LYS A 30 -26.32 -21.22 30.27
N GLU A 31 -26.69 -20.16 30.98
CA GLU A 31 -26.46 -18.78 30.51
C GLU A 31 -24.96 -18.47 30.42
N THR A 32 -24.14 -19.00 31.32
CA THR A 32 -22.68 -18.89 31.24
C THR A 32 -22.13 -19.61 30.01
N GLU A 33 -22.62 -20.83 29.72
CA GLU A 33 -22.22 -21.60 28.54
C GLU A 33 -22.61 -20.89 27.23
N ILE A 34 -23.83 -20.33 27.17
CA ILE A 34 -24.28 -19.48 26.06
C ILE A 34 -23.35 -18.26 25.91
N ALA A 35 -23.03 -17.57 27.01
CA ALA A 35 -22.16 -16.41 26.98
C ALA A 35 -20.74 -16.76 26.49
N ASP A 36 -20.21 -17.93 26.84
CA ASP A 36 -18.91 -18.39 26.38
C ASP A 36 -18.93 -18.73 24.88
N ILE A 37 -20.01 -19.33 24.37
CA ILE A 37 -20.22 -19.55 22.93
C ILE A 37 -20.25 -18.22 22.18
N VAL A 38 -21.05 -17.25 22.65
CA VAL A 38 -21.17 -15.92 22.03
C VAL A 38 -19.81 -15.21 22.04
N ARG A 39 -19.09 -15.22 23.17
CA ARG A 39 -17.75 -14.60 23.28
C ARG A 39 -16.73 -15.26 22.35
N GLY A 40 -16.77 -16.60 22.22
CA GLY A 40 -15.93 -17.34 21.28
C GLY A 40 -16.19 -16.92 19.84
N GLN A 41 -17.46 -16.91 19.41
CA GLN A 41 -17.84 -16.50 18.07
C GLN A 41 -17.48 -15.03 17.78
N LEU A 42 -17.64 -14.13 18.75
CA LEU A 42 -17.21 -12.73 18.60
C LEU A 42 -15.69 -12.60 18.49
N SER A 43 -14.93 -13.45 19.16
CA SER A 43 -13.47 -13.51 19.03
C SER A 43 -13.06 -13.99 17.63
N ASP A 44 -13.75 -14.98 17.09
CA ASP A 44 -13.51 -15.48 15.72
C ASP A 44 -13.80 -14.36 14.70
N ILE A 45 -14.93 -13.66 14.85
CA ILE A 45 -15.27 -12.51 13.98
C ILE A 45 -14.25 -11.38 14.10
N ASP A 46 -13.80 -11.03 15.31
CA ASP A 46 -12.75 -10.01 15.49
C ASP A 46 -11.42 -10.43 14.86
N TYR A 47 -11.09 -11.72 14.89
CA TYR A 47 -9.93 -12.24 14.19
C TYR A 47 -10.07 -12.11 12.67
N GLU A 48 -11.21 -12.52 12.10
CA GLU A 48 -11.54 -12.41 10.67
C GLU A 48 -11.48 -10.96 10.18
N LEU A 49 -12.02 -10.01 10.97
CA LEU A 49 -11.96 -8.58 10.68
C LEU A 49 -10.52 -8.01 10.67
N ARG A 50 -9.61 -8.62 11.44
CA ARG A 50 -8.19 -8.20 11.49
C ARG A 50 -7.34 -8.89 10.42
N HIS A 51 -7.74 -10.09 10.01
CA HIS A 51 -7.04 -10.91 9.02
C HIS A 51 -8.00 -11.25 7.88
N PRO A 52 -8.48 -10.24 7.14
CA PRO A 52 -9.48 -10.45 6.11
C PRO A 52 -9.02 -11.45 5.04
N GLN A 53 -7.70 -11.55 4.84
CA GLN A 53 -7.06 -12.36 3.80
C GLN A 53 -6.78 -13.80 4.21
N GLU A 54 -7.11 -14.21 5.44
CA GLU A 54 -6.75 -15.52 6.00
C GLU A 54 -8.01 -16.21 6.54
N ASP A 55 -8.13 -17.50 6.21
CA ASP A 55 -9.14 -18.36 6.82
C ASP A 55 -8.74 -18.66 8.28
N PRO A 56 -9.63 -18.41 9.26
CA PRO A 56 -9.30 -18.51 10.68
C PRO A 56 -9.03 -19.94 11.18
N TYR A 57 -9.49 -20.96 10.44
CA TYR A 57 -9.40 -22.37 10.86
C TYR A 57 -8.28 -23.13 10.15
N THR A 58 -7.96 -22.75 8.93
CA THR A 58 -6.95 -23.41 8.08
C THR A 58 -5.68 -22.57 7.91
N GLY A 59 -5.76 -21.25 8.10
CA GLY A 59 -4.68 -20.32 7.82
C GLY A 59 -4.35 -20.17 6.32
N GLU A 60 -5.16 -20.77 5.45
CA GLU A 60 -5.03 -20.60 4.01
C GLU A 60 -5.47 -19.19 3.61
N LYS A 61 -4.80 -18.61 2.61
CA LYS A 61 -5.23 -17.33 2.06
C LYS A 61 -6.44 -17.58 1.18
N ASP A 62 -7.55 -16.94 1.50
CA ASP A 62 -8.75 -17.00 0.68
C ASP A 62 -8.45 -16.49 -0.73
N GLU A 63 -9.02 -17.14 -1.76
CA GLU A 63 -8.96 -16.70 -3.16
C GLU A 63 -9.49 -15.25 -3.31
N PHE A 64 -10.43 -14.87 -2.44
CA PHE A 64 -10.99 -13.51 -2.36
C PHE A 64 -10.27 -12.63 -1.35
N GLY A 65 -9.31 -13.11 -0.56
CA GLY A 65 -8.57 -12.26 0.36
C GLY A 65 -9.42 -11.45 1.37
N ALA A 66 -10.70 -11.75 1.54
CA ALA A 66 -11.62 -10.99 2.37
C ALA A 66 -12.88 -11.80 2.64
N HIS A 67 -13.22 -11.98 3.92
CA HIS A 67 -14.51 -12.53 4.34
C HIS A 67 -15.68 -11.67 3.87
N ASP A 68 -16.77 -12.31 3.43
CA ASP A 68 -18.01 -11.63 3.01
C ASP A 68 -18.64 -10.90 4.21
N PRO A 69 -18.81 -9.56 4.15
CA PRO A 69 -19.46 -8.81 5.21
C PRO A 69 -20.88 -9.30 5.52
N GLU A 70 -21.64 -9.82 4.55
CA GLU A 70 -23.00 -10.33 4.78
C GLU A 70 -23.00 -11.57 5.66
N ASP A 71 -22.00 -12.45 5.51
CA ASP A 71 -21.83 -13.62 6.38
C ASP A 71 -21.55 -13.19 7.83
N LEU A 72 -20.73 -12.14 8.01
CA LEU A 72 -20.47 -11.57 9.33
C LEU A 72 -21.74 -10.99 9.96
N TRP A 73 -22.50 -10.19 9.20
CA TRP A 73 -23.78 -9.64 9.67
C TRP A 73 -24.78 -10.73 10.04
N THR A 74 -24.88 -11.76 9.20
CA THR A 74 -25.77 -12.90 9.41
C THR A 74 -25.40 -13.65 10.69
N ARG A 75 -24.10 -13.92 10.92
CA ARG A 75 -23.61 -14.52 12.17
C ARG A 75 -23.93 -13.67 13.39
N LEU A 76 -23.71 -12.35 13.33
CA LEU A 76 -24.04 -11.45 14.44
C LEU A 76 -25.56 -11.41 14.73
N ALA A 77 -26.39 -11.46 13.69
CA ALA A 77 -27.84 -11.54 13.82
C ALA A 77 -28.27 -12.85 14.50
N TYR A 78 -27.69 -13.99 14.11
CA TYR A 78 -27.93 -15.28 14.76
C TYR A 78 -27.49 -15.27 16.24
N LEU A 79 -26.32 -14.70 16.56
CA LEU A 79 -25.89 -14.56 17.95
C LEU A 79 -26.88 -13.75 18.79
N LYS A 80 -27.45 -12.68 18.22
CA LYS A 80 -28.48 -11.90 18.91
C LYS A 80 -29.78 -12.68 19.08
N ALA A 81 -30.30 -13.25 18.01
CA ALA A 81 -31.64 -13.85 17.97
C ALA A 81 -31.72 -15.19 18.70
N ASP A 82 -30.72 -16.05 18.54
CA ASP A 82 -30.81 -17.45 18.99
C ASP A 82 -30.08 -17.70 20.31
N TYR A 83 -29.12 -16.83 20.68
CA TYR A 83 -28.32 -17.01 21.90
C TYR A 83 -28.60 -15.92 22.94
N VAL A 84 -28.36 -14.66 22.59
CA VAL A 84 -28.47 -13.55 23.55
C VAL A 84 -29.93 -13.26 23.94
N HIS A 85 -30.88 -13.52 23.06
CA HIS A 85 -32.30 -13.37 23.36
C HIS A 85 -32.75 -14.24 24.55
N ASP A 86 -32.24 -15.47 24.63
CA ASP A 86 -32.60 -16.50 25.60
C ASP A 86 -32.00 -16.29 27.00
N ILE A 87 -31.06 -15.35 27.16
CA ILE A 87 -30.44 -15.01 28.44
C ILE A 87 -31.43 -14.17 29.27
N LYS A 88 -31.72 -14.61 30.49
CA LYS A 88 -32.58 -13.90 31.43
C LYS A 88 -31.80 -12.90 32.30
N ASP A 89 -30.53 -13.19 32.62
CA ASP A 89 -29.66 -12.23 33.30
C ASP A 89 -29.48 -10.95 32.46
N LEU A 90 -30.07 -9.85 32.95
CA LEU A 90 -30.08 -8.57 32.27
C LEU A 90 -28.70 -7.91 32.19
N GLU A 91 -27.82 -8.12 33.17
CA GLU A 91 -26.46 -7.56 33.13
C GLU A 91 -25.62 -8.28 32.08
N LEU A 92 -25.67 -9.62 32.10
CA LEU A 92 -24.96 -10.45 31.12
C LEU A 92 -25.48 -10.23 29.71
N LYS A 93 -26.81 -10.16 29.53
CA LYS A 93 -27.43 -9.86 28.24
C LYS A 93 -26.96 -8.51 27.71
N ARG A 94 -27.00 -7.44 28.52
CA ARG A 94 -26.51 -6.11 28.13
C ARG A 94 -25.02 -6.11 27.80
N GLU A 95 -24.19 -6.86 28.55
CA GLU A 95 -22.77 -7.01 28.25
C GLU A 95 -22.55 -7.57 26.84
N LEU A 96 -23.24 -8.67 26.50
CA LEU A 96 -23.12 -9.33 25.20
C LEU A 96 -23.70 -8.48 24.07
N GLU A 97 -24.87 -7.86 24.25
CA GLU A 97 -25.46 -6.94 23.28
C GLU A 97 -24.53 -5.76 22.98
N ASN A 98 -23.88 -5.20 24.01
CA ASN A 98 -22.89 -4.13 23.83
C ASN A 98 -21.67 -4.60 23.05
N LYS A 99 -21.16 -5.81 23.32
CA LYS A 99 -20.04 -6.38 22.57
C LYS A 99 -20.40 -6.63 21.11
N ILE A 100 -21.58 -7.20 20.83
CA ILE A 100 -22.07 -7.39 19.46
C ILE A 100 -22.17 -6.03 18.76
N SER A 101 -22.77 -5.03 19.41
CA SER A 101 -22.88 -3.68 18.84
C SER A 101 -21.53 -3.03 18.55
N GLN A 102 -20.50 -3.27 19.37
CA GLN A 102 -19.13 -2.80 19.09
C GLN A 102 -18.54 -3.45 17.83
N VAL A 103 -18.79 -4.74 17.61
CA VAL A 103 -18.33 -5.45 16.41
C VAL A 103 -19.11 -4.98 15.18
N GLU A 104 -20.44 -4.86 15.25
CA GLU A 104 -21.29 -4.33 14.16
C GLU A 104 -20.81 -2.96 13.65
N LYS A 105 -20.34 -2.10 14.57
CA LYS A 105 -19.79 -0.78 14.23
C LYS A 105 -18.52 -0.83 13.37
N ILE A 106 -17.85 -1.96 13.25
CA ILE A 106 -16.64 -2.10 12.45
C ILE A 106 -16.79 -3.07 11.28
N VAL A 107 -17.84 -3.91 11.24
CA VAL A 107 -18.08 -4.85 10.13
C VAL A 107 -18.20 -4.13 8.79
N TYR A 108 -18.84 -2.96 8.74
CA TYR A 108 -18.98 -2.23 7.47
C TYR A 108 -17.62 -1.91 6.80
N LYS A 109 -16.53 -1.79 7.59
CA LYS A 109 -15.19 -1.54 7.06
C LYS A 109 -14.66 -2.70 6.21
N GLN A 110 -15.20 -3.90 6.40
CA GLN A 110 -14.83 -5.12 5.68
C GLN A 110 -15.32 -5.12 4.23
N PHE A 111 -16.34 -4.32 3.89
CA PHE A 111 -16.77 -4.16 2.50
C PHE A 111 -15.65 -3.63 1.60
N ILE A 112 -14.74 -2.81 2.12
CA ILE A 112 -13.65 -2.20 1.34
C ILE A 112 -12.69 -3.27 0.81
N PRO A 113 -12.01 -4.07 1.66
CA PRO A 113 -11.13 -5.13 1.17
C PRO A 113 -11.91 -6.20 0.38
N PHE A 114 -13.15 -6.50 0.77
CA PHE A 114 -13.99 -7.47 0.06
C PHE A 114 -14.29 -7.04 -1.38
N ILE A 115 -14.76 -5.80 -1.57
CA ILE A 115 -15.04 -5.26 -2.90
C ILE A 115 -13.76 -5.11 -3.71
N ASP A 116 -12.65 -4.67 -3.12
CA ASP A 116 -11.38 -4.58 -3.86
C ASP A 116 -10.97 -5.95 -4.43
N SER A 117 -11.12 -7.00 -3.63
CA SER A 117 -10.88 -8.36 -4.08
C SER A 117 -11.86 -8.85 -5.13
N ALA A 118 -13.16 -8.57 -4.99
CA ALA A 118 -14.16 -8.89 -6.01
C ALA A 118 -13.83 -8.19 -7.34
N VAL A 119 -13.43 -6.91 -7.30
CA VAL A 119 -12.99 -6.14 -8.47
C VAL A 119 -11.72 -6.74 -9.09
N ASN A 120 -10.75 -7.15 -8.27
CA ASN A 120 -9.53 -7.81 -8.74
C ASN A 120 -9.85 -9.17 -9.39
N LEU A 121 -10.73 -9.98 -8.78
CA LEU A 121 -11.15 -11.26 -9.33
C LEU A 121 -11.88 -11.08 -10.67
N PHE A 122 -12.75 -10.08 -10.77
CA PHE A 122 -13.38 -9.70 -12.02
C PHE A 122 -12.32 -9.36 -13.09
N GLY A 123 -11.35 -8.51 -12.74
CA GLY A 123 -10.24 -8.14 -13.63
C GLY A 123 -9.45 -9.36 -14.11
N TRP A 124 -9.04 -10.24 -13.19
CA TRP A 124 -8.37 -11.51 -13.52
C TRP A 124 -9.16 -12.36 -14.49
N GLN A 125 -10.47 -12.54 -14.27
CA GLN A 125 -11.31 -13.41 -15.10
C GLN A 125 -11.50 -12.90 -16.53
N HIS A 126 -11.47 -11.57 -16.70
CA HIS A 126 -11.77 -10.91 -17.97
C HIS A 126 -10.52 -10.39 -18.69
N SER A 127 -9.35 -10.43 -18.05
CA SER A 127 -8.09 -10.01 -18.67
C SER A 127 -7.51 -11.08 -19.61
N PRO A 128 -7.14 -10.73 -20.87
CA PRO A 128 -6.34 -11.60 -21.73
C PRO A 128 -4.88 -11.55 -21.25
N PRO A 129 -4.12 -12.65 -21.02
CA PRO A 129 -4.23 -14.08 -21.37
C PRO A 129 -4.51 -14.98 -20.14
N GLU A 130 -4.94 -14.40 -19.03
CA GLU A 130 -5.06 -15.05 -17.73
C GLU A 130 -6.45 -15.66 -17.57
N LYS A 131 -6.70 -16.84 -18.16
CA LYS A 131 -7.93 -17.59 -17.81
C LYS A 131 -7.80 -18.17 -16.41
N HIS A 132 -8.19 -17.39 -15.41
CA HIS A 132 -8.26 -17.85 -14.04
C HIS A 132 -9.35 -18.93 -13.91
N ARG A 133 -9.00 -20.07 -13.29
CA ARG A 133 -9.93 -21.15 -12.95
C ARG A 133 -10.27 -21.09 -11.46
N SER A 134 -10.75 -19.95 -10.97
CA SER A 134 -11.38 -19.95 -9.64
C SER A 134 -12.64 -20.82 -9.70
N ARG A 135 -12.94 -21.45 -8.57
CA ARG A 135 -14.21 -22.15 -8.37
C ARG A 135 -15.40 -21.18 -8.45
N ASN A 136 -15.18 -19.91 -8.10
CA ASN A 136 -16.20 -18.87 -8.09
C ASN A 136 -15.97 -17.88 -9.24
N LYS A 137 -17.01 -17.68 -10.04
CA LYS A 137 -17.02 -16.64 -11.08
C LYS A 137 -17.55 -15.35 -10.47
N MET A 138 -17.00 -14.21 -10.90
CA MET A 138 -17.43 -12.89 -10.48
C MET A 138 -17.95 -12.14 -11.69
N ASP A 139 -19.25 -11.86 -11.71
CA ASP A 139 -19.86 -11.06 -12.76
C ASP A 139 -19.96 -9.58 -12.37
N ALA A 140 -20.28 -8.74 -13.36
CA ALA A 140 -20.37 -7.30 -13.14
C ALA A 140 -21.52 -6.89 -12.21
N ARG A 141 -22.63 -7.64 -12.21
CA ARG A 141 -23.81 -7.35 -11.39
C ARG A 141 -23.52 -7.64 -9.93
N GLU A 142 -22.78 -8.70 -9.64
CA GLU A 142 -22.32 -9.04 -8.29
C GLU A 142 -21.46 -7.93 -7.71
N VAL A 143 -20.47 -7.42 -8.45
CA VAL A 143 -19.63 -6.29 -7.99
C VAL A 143 -20.46 -5.04 -7.68
N PHE A 144 -21.42 -4.69 -8.54
CA PHE A 144 -22.33 -3.57 -8.27
C PHE A 144 -23.23 -3.82 -7.05
N SER A 145 -23.72 -5.04 -6.87
CA SER A 145 -24.50 -5.43 -5.69
C SER A 145 -23.70 -5.18 -4.41
N TYR A 146 -22.44 -5.58 -4.37
CA TYR A 146 -21.58 -5.34 -3.21
C TYR A 146 -21.31 -3.86 -2.95
N LEU A 147 -21.12 -3.06 -4.00
CA LEU A 147 -20.98 -1.60 -3.88
C LEU A 147 -22.24 -0.95 -3.30
N ASP A 148 -23.43 -1.39 -3.72
CA ASP A 148 -24.71 -0.89 -3.22
C ASP A 148 -24.97 -1.34 -1.77
N GLN A 149 -24.67 -2.60 -1.45
CA GLN A 149 -24.72 -3.12 -0.08
C GLN A 149 -23.80 -2.32 0.85
N ALA A 150 -22.58 -2.02 0.43
CA ALA A 150 -21.64 -1.21 1.22
C ALA A 150 -22.18 0.19 1.50
N ARG A 151 -22.81 0.84 0.51
CA ARG A 151 -23.46 2.14 0.68
C ARG A 151 -24.62 2.06 1.67
N SER A 152 -25.47 1.05 1.55
CA SER A 152 -26.60 0.82 2.46
C SER A 152 -26.13 0.52 3.89
N ALA A 153 -25.10 -0.31 4.04
CA ALA A 153 -24.51 -0.63 5.35
C ALA A 153 -23.99 0.63 6.06
N LEU A 154 -23.45 1.59 5.31
CA LEU A 154 -22.98 2.86 5.87
C LEU A 154 -24.13 3.75 6.39
N GLU A 155 -25.31 3.72 5.78
CA GLU A 155 -26.46 4.51 6.24
C GLU A 155 -26.89 4.12 7.66
N HIS A 156 -26.72 2.85 8.02
CA HIS A 156 -27.05 2.30 9.33
C HIS A 156 -25.85 2.29 10.30
N ALA A 157 -24.65 2.62 9.82
CA ALA A 157 -23.45 2.63 10.65
C ALA A 157 -23.43 3.85 11.61
N GLN A 158 -23.19 3.58 12.89
CA GLN A 158 -22.99 4.61 13.91
C GLN A 158 -21.57 5.17 13.86
N THR A 159 -21.29 6.02 12.86
CA THR A 159 -19.94 6.58 12.58
C THR A 159 -19.97 8.10 12.45
N SER A 160 -18.80 8.72 12.57
CA SER A 160 -18.66 10.17 12.36
C SER A 160 -18.85 10.54 10.89
N GLU A 161 -19.25 11.78 10.61
CA GLU A 161 -19.41 12.27 9.22
C GLU A 161 -18.10 12.24 8.43
N ASP A 162 -16.96 12.40 9.09
CA ASP A 162 -15.65 12.26 8.45
C ASP A 162 -15.35 10.81 8.07
N GLU A 163 -15.60 9.84 8.96
CA GLU A 163 -15.45 8.42 8.65
C GLU A 163 -16.39 7.98 7.51
N LYS A 164 -17.61 8.49 7.49
CA LYS A 164 -18.56 8.22 6.39
C LYS A 164 -18.02 8.73 5.06
N ARG A 165 -17.51 9.96 5.03
CA ARG A 165 -16.90 10.53 3.82
C ARG A 165 -15.70 9.71 3.35
N GLU A 166 -14.80 9.33 4.26
CA GLU A 166 -13.64 8.53 3.90
C GLU A 166 -14.03 7.16 3.34
N PHE A 167 -15.06 6.52 3.91
CA PHE A 167 -15.58 5.26 3.40
C PHE A 167 -16.20 5.43 2.01
N LEU A 168 -17.04 6.45 1.80
CA LEU A 168 -17.66 6.70 0.50
C LEU A 168 -16.63 7.06 -0.58
N ASP A 169 -15.60 7.84 -0.25
CA ASP A 169 -14.50 8.14 -1.16
C ASP A 169 -13.83 6.85 -1.67
N GLU A 170 -13.64 5.88 -0.77
CA GLU A 170 -13.01 4.61 -1.10
C GLU A 170 -13.96 3.69 -1.90
N ILE A 171 -15.26 3.68 -1.62
CA ILE A 171 -16.27 3.00 -2.45
C ILE A 171 -16.29 3.58 -3.87
N VAL A 172 -16.23 4.91 -4.01
CA VAL A 172 -16.15 5.57 -5.33
C VAL A 172 -14.86 5.18 -6.04
N ARG A 173 -13.72 5.17 -5.34
CA ARG A 173 -12.42 4.72 -5.89
C ARG A 173 -12.50 3.29 -6.43
N LEU A 174 -13.11 2.37 -5.68
CA LEU A 174 -13.27 0.97 -6.09
C LEU A 174 -14.22 0.83 -7.28
N GLN A 175 -15.32 1.59 -7.29
CA GLN A 175 -16.22 1.64 -8.43
C GLN A 175 -15.52 2.18 -9.68
N GLU A 176 -14.75 3.25 -9.58
CA GLU A 176 -13.97 3.78 -10.70
C GLU A 176 -12.94 2.77 -11.21
N LYS A 177 -12.23 2.08 -10.30
CA LYS A 177 -11.30 1.00 -10.64
C LYS A 177 -12.02 -0.12 -11.41
N PHE A 178 -13.17 -0.55 -10.92
CA PHE A 178 -14.00 -1.57 -11.57
C PHE A 178 -14.43 -1.15 -12.98
N MET A 179 -14.96 0.07 -13.13
CA MET A 179 -15.37 0.60 -14.44
C MET A 179 -14.20 0.61 -15.43
N ARG A 180 -12.98 0.98 -14.98
CA ARG A 180 -11.79 0.95 -15.83
C ARG A 180 -11.45 -0.47 -16.32
N TYR A 181 -11.62 -1.50 -15.49
CA TYR A 181 -11.42 -2.90 -15.91
C TYR A 181 -12.52 -3.39 -16.85
N GLN A 182 -13.75 -2.90 -16.71
CA GLN A 182 -14.80 -3.17 -17.69
C GLN A 182 -14.52 -2.52 -19.04
N ASP A 183 -14.09 -1.26 -19.02
CA ASP A 183 -13.80 -0.47 -20.21
C ASP A 183 -12.56 -0.98 -20.96
N GLU A 184 -11.55 -1.45 -20.24
CA GLU A 184 -10.30 -1.98 -20.78
C GLU A 184 -9.84 -3.21 -19.98
N PRO A 185 -10.26 -4.43 -20.36
CA PRO A 185 -9.92 -5.63 -19.60
C PRO A 185 -8.41 -5.91 -19.52
N THR A 186 -7.63 -5.53 -20.54
CA THR A 186 -6.16 -5.69 -20.53
C THR A 186 -5.45 -4.81 -19.50
N LEU A 187 -6.15 -3.80 -18.95
CA LEU A 187 -5.62 -2.93 -17.90
C LEU A 187 -5.26 -3.70 -16.63
N PHE A 188 -6.03 -4.73 -16.29
CA PHE A 188 -5.76 -5.52 -15.09
C PHE A 188 -4.38 -6.20 -15.16
N THR A 189 -4.12 -6.96 -16.23
CA THR A 189 -2.82 -7.62 -16.43
C THR A 189 -1.70 -6.58 -16.57
N PHE A 190 -1.97 -5.43 -17.19
CA PHE A 190 -1.00 -4.33 -17.24
C PHE A 190 -0.61 -3.88 -15.82
N GLU A 191 -1.59 -3.53 -14.98
CA GLU A 191 -1.34 -3.03 -13.61
C GLU A 191 -0.66 -4.10 -12.74
N LYS A 192 -0.92 -5.39 -12.95
CA LYS A 192 -0.24 -6.48 -12.21
C LYS A 192 1.21 -6.66 -12.61
N ILE A 193 1.51 -6.71 -13.90
CA ILE A 193 2.90 -6.79 -14.37
C ILE A 193 3.67 -5.53 -13.96
N GLU A 194 3.01 -4.38 -13.98
CA GLU A 194 3.59 -3.12 -13.51
C GLU A 194 3.92 -3.15 -12.03
N GLU A 195 2.98 -3.58 -11.18
CA GLU A 195 3.18 -3.70 -9.73
C GLU A 195 4.35 -4.64 -9.42
N GLU A 196 4.42 -5.79 -10.10
CA GLU A 196 5.50 -6.76 -9.96
C GLU A 196 6.84 -6.18 -10.40
N LEU A 197 6.89 -5.53 -11.57
CA LEU A 197 8.09 -4.89 -12.09
C LEU A 197 8.59 -3.80 -11.13
N GLN A 198 7.70 -2.93 -10.68
CA GLN A 198 8.02 -1.88 -9.72
C GLN A 198 8.54 -2.46 -8.40
N ARG A 199 7.96 -3.55 -7.91
CA ARG A 199 8.42 -4.23 -6.68
C ARG A 199 9.82 -4.83 -6.84
N GLU A 200 10.06 -5.54 -7.94
CA GLU A 200 11.37 -6.14 -8.23
C GLU A 200 12.46 -5.08 -8.38
N VAL A 201 12.12 -3.97 -9.02
CA VAL A 201 13.00 -2.81 -9.18
C VAL A 201 13.22 -2.07 -7.86
N TYR A 202 12.18 -1.89 -7.03
CA TYR A 202 12.27 -1.22 -5.74
C TYR A 202 13.12 -1.98 -4.73
N ASN A 203 13.04 -3.32 -4.72
CA ASN A 203 13.89 -4.15 -3.86
C ASN A 203 15.39 -3.87 -4.07
N ASP A 204 15.80 -3.54 -5.30
CA ASP A 204 17.19 -3.16 -5.60
C ASP A 204 17.58 -1.82 -4.96
N GLU A 205 16.62 -0.89 -4.86
CA GLU A 205 16.85 0.38 -4.19
C GLU A 205 16.91 0.26 -2.67
N PHE A 206 16.10 -0.62 -2.06
CA PHE A 206 16.02 -0.71 -0.61
C PHE A 206 17.30 -1.32 0.00
N ILE A 207 17.89 -2.32 -0.67
CA ILE A 207 19.26 -2.80 -0.37
C ILE A 207 20.26 -1.63 -0.41
N TYR A 208 20.04 -0.69 -1.33
CA TYR A 208 20.92 0.45 -1.59
C TYR A 208 20.77 1.62 -0.59
N TYR A 209 19.55 1.93 -0.13
CA TYR A 209 19.31 3.03 0.82
C TYR A 209 19.88 2.76 2.22
N GLY A 210 19.96 1.49 2.65
CA GLY A 210 20.57 1.10 3.92
C GLY A 210 22.07 1.42 4.03
N ASN A 211 22.74 1.63 2.88
CA ASN A 211 24.20 1.75 2.79
C ASN A 211 24.71 3.20 2.64
N ARG A 212 23.85 4.21 2.80
CA ARG A 212 24.23 5.66 2.73
C ARG A 212 25.26 6.12 3.78
N LYS A 213 25.71 5.24 4.68
CA LYS A 213 26.79 5.49 5.65
C LYS A 213 28.18 5.07 5.16
N ILE A 214 28.34 4.57 3.94
CA ILE A 214 29.66 4.23 3.41
C ILE A 214 30.44 5.51 3.13
N GLN A 215 31.50 5.73 3.91
CA GLN A 215 32.31 6.95 3.84
C GLN A 215 33.62 6.79 3.06
N ASP A 216 34.06 5.55 2.86
CA ASP A 216 35.34 5.20 2.26
C ASP A 216 35.20 5.03 0.73
N PRO A 217 36.00 5.74 -0.09
CA PRO A 217 35.92 5.65 -1.56
C PRO A 217 36.12 4.24 -2.13
N SER A 218 36.96 3.41 -1.53
CA SER A 218 37.15 2.02 -1.99
C SER A 218 35.90 1.20 -1.73
N ARG A 219 35.27 1.37 -0.55
CA ARG A 219 33.97 0.73 -0.26
C ARG A 219 32.84 1.28 -1.11
N MET A 220 32.91 2.55 -1.55
CA MET A 220 31.96 3.11 -2.52
C MET A 220 32.13 2.45 -3.89
N LEU A 221 33.37 2.21 -4.32
CA LEU A 221 33.64 1.52 -5.58
C LEU A 221 33.21 0.05 -5.53
N ASP A 222 33.57 -0.70 -4.50
CA ASP A 222 33.13 -2.10 -4.33
C ASP A 222 31.60 -2.19 -4.34
N HIS A 223 30.92 -1.19 -3.77
CA HIS A 223 29.47 -1.08 -3.77
C HIS A 223 28.90 -0.69 -5.15
N GLU A 224 29.54 0.20 -5.90
CA GLU A 224 29.16 0.56 -7.27
C GLU A 224 29.43 -0.60 -8.26
N GLU A 225 30.46 -1.41 -8.04
CA GLU A 225 30.73 -2.63 -8.80
C GLU A 225 29.74 -3.74 -8.44
N SER A 226 29.37 -3.88 -7.16
CA SER A 226 28.29 -4.78 -6.71
C SER A 226 26.90 -4.33 -7.18
N ARG A 227 26.75 -3.06 -7.58
CA ARG A 227 25.51 -2.48 -8.14
C ARG A 227 25.18 -3.04 -9.52
N ALA A 228 26.15 -3.63 -10.23
CA ALA A 228 25.95 -4.16 -11.58
C ALA A 228 24.85 -5.23 -11.66
N GLY A 229 24.38 -5.74 -10.51
CA GLY A 229 23.26 -6.68 -10.46
C GLY A 229 23.60 -7.96 -11.22
N ASP A 230 22.63 -8.86 -11.31
CA ASP A 230 22.73 -10.01 -12.20
C ASP A 230 22.27 -9.58 -13.61
N PRO A 231 23.14 -9.63 -14.64
CA PRO A 231 22.76 -9.31 -16.01
C PRO A 231 21.56 -10.11 -16.52
N GLN A 232 21.40 -11.37 -16.09
CA GLN A 232 20.25 -12.19 -16.48
C GLN A 232 18.96 -11.61 -15.91
N ARG A 233 18.98 -11.18 -14.65
CA ARG A 233 17.85 -10.52 -13.99
C ARG A 233 17.47 -9.19 -14.65
N LEU A 234 18.45 -8.32 -14.96
CA LEU A 234 18.18 -7.04 -15.63
C LEU A 234 17.57 -7.22 -17.03
N ASN A 235 18.00 -8.26 -17.76
CA ASN A 235 17.37 -8.64 -19.01
C ASN A 235 15.91 -9.09 -18.82
N LEU A 236 15.62 -9.88 -17.77
CA LEU A 236 14.25 -10.28 -17.44
C LEU A 236 13.35 -9.07 -17.12
N LEU A 237 13.86 -8.10 -16.35
CA LEU A 237 13.13 -6.85 -16.07
C LEU A 237 12.84 -6.05 -17.35
N LEU A 238 13.79 -5.99 -18.28
CA LEU A 238 13.59 -5.35 -19.58
C LEU A 238 12.54 -6.06 -20.42
N GLU A 239 12.52 -7.40 -20.42
CA GLU A 239 11.48 -8.18 -21.11
C GLU A 239 10.08 -7.93 -20.53
N LYS A 240 9.97 -7.85 -19.19
CA LYS A 240 8.72 -7.44 -18.51
C LYS A 240 8.30 -6.03 -18.93
N ALA A 241 9.23 -5.06 -18.92
CA ALA A 241 8.94 -3.68 -19.34
C ALA A 241 8.53 -3.56 -20.83
N ARG A 242 9.14 -4.36 -21.71
CA ARG A 242 8.74 -4.46 -23.13
C ARG A 242 7.34 -5.04 -23.28
N SER A 243 7.00 -6.04 -22.46
CA SER A 243 5.67 -6.65 -22.44
C SER A 243 4.61 -5.63 -22.03
N LEU A 244 4.87 -4.82 -21.00
CA LEU A 244 3.98 -3.70 -20.62
C LEU A 244 3.72 -2.73 -21.77
N ARG A 245 4.78 -2.29 -22.47
CA ARG A 245 4.65 -1.40 -23.63
C ARG A 245 3.81 -2.04 -24.74
N LYS A 246 3.95 -3.35 -24.95
CA LYS A 246 3.16 -4.09 -25.93
C LYS A 246 1.67 -4.10 -25.54
N ILE A 247 1.36 -4.48 -24.30
CA ILE A 247 -0.02 -4.49 -23.78
C ILE A 247 -0.64 -3.10 -23.91
N ALA A 248 0.04 -2.04 -23.48
CA ALA A 248 -0.47 -0.68 -23.56
C ALA A 248 -0.80 -0.25 -25.01
N ARG A 249 0.02 -0.61 -25.99
CA ARG A 249 -0.25 -0.28 -27.41
C ARG A 249 -1.49 -0.97 -27.97
N GLU A 250 -1.80 -2.16 -27.47
CA GLU A 250 -2.93 -2.99 -27.92
C GLU A 250 -4.26 -2.59 -27.24
N MET A 251 -4.23 -1.73 -26.21
CA MET A 251 -5.43 -1.20 -25.55
C MET A 251 -6.35 -0.45 -26.53
N LEU A 252 -7.66 -0.60 -26.34
CA LEU A 252 -8.71 -0.01 -27.16
C LEU A 252 -9.17 1.35 -26.62
N ASN A 253 -9.23 1.51 -25.29
CA ASN A 253 -9.64 2.76 -24.68
C ASN A 253 -8.54 3.82 -24.80
N ALA A 254 -8.76 4.86 -25.61
CA ALA A 254 -7.74 5.87 -25.92
C ALA A 254 -7.18 6.62 -24.70
N LYS A 255 -8.03 6.90 -23.70
CA LYS A 255 -7.60 7.63 -22.49
C LYS A 255 -6.74 6.74 -21.60
N ILE A 256 -7.18 5.50 -21.36
CA ILE A 256 -6.43 4.50 -20.57
C ILE A 256 -5.12 4.15 -21.27
N LYS A 257 -5.17 3.93 -22.58
CA LYS A 257 -4.01 3.66 -23.43
C LYS A 257 -2.92 4.73 -23.26
N ALA A 258 -3.27 6.00 -23.44
CA ALA A 258 -2.28 7.08 -23.37
C ALA A 258 -1.58 7.14 -22.02
N ASP A 259 -2.32 6.92 -20.93
CA ASP A 259 -1.76 6.86 -19.58
C ASP A 259 -0.84 5.63 -19.38
N CYS A 260 -1.30 4.44 -19.76
CA CYS A 260 -0.51 3.22 -19.67
C CYS A 260 0.75 3.25 -20.55
N GLU A 261 0.69 3.86 -21.73
CA GLU A 261 1.87 4.04 -22.61
C GLU A 261 2.93 4.92 -21.94
N LEU A 262 2.51 6.02 -21.30
CA LEU A 262 3.42 6.89 -20.55
C LEU A 262 4.06 6.14 -19.38
N ARG A 263 3.27 5.39 -18.60
CA ARG A 263 3.76 4.61 -17.45
C ARG A 263 4.71 3.49 -17.88
N ALA A 264 4.36 2.74 -18.92
CA ALA A 264 5.20 1.68 -19.47
C ALA A 264 6.51 2.20 -20.07
N GLU A 265 6.46 3.31 -20.81
CA GLU A 265 7.65 3.95 -21.36
C GLU A 265 8.56 4.44 -20.23
N SER A 266 7.97 4.96 -19.16
CA SER A 266 8.68 5.42 -17.98
C SER A 266 9.47 4.30 -17.30
N LEU A 267 8.82 3.16 -17.08
CA LEU A 267 9.46 2.00 -16.48
C LEU A 267 10.51 1.38 -17.40
N TYR A 268 10.23 1.29 -18.70
CA TYR A 268 11.19 0.79 -19.68
C TYR A 268 12.48 1.61 -19.67
N LYS A 269 12.38 2.95 -19.76
CA LYS A 269 13.54 3.84 -19.68
C LYS A 269 14.31 3.68 -18.37
N TYR A 270 13.60 3.47 -17.26
CA TYR A 270 14.24 3.28 -15.97
C TYR A 270 15.06 1.98 -15.92
N VAL A 271 14.47 0.86 -16.34
CA VAL A 271 15.17 -0.43 -16.35
C VAL A 271 16.32 -0.42 -17.37
N GLU A 272 16.15 0.25 -18.51
CA GLU A 272 17.21 0.45 -19.50
C GLU A 272 18.38 1.25 -18.92
N HIS A 273 18.09 2.30 -18.14
CA HIS A 273 19.10 3.03 -17.40
C HIS A 273 19.80 2.17 -16.34
N LEU A 274 19.07 1.35 -15.56
CA LEU A 274 19.68 0.44 -14.58
C LEU A 274 20.63 -0.55 -15.26
N LYS A 275 20.23 -1.10 -16.41
CA LYS A 275 21.10 -1.97 -17.20
C LYS A 275 22.32 -1.23 -17.73
N ALA A 276 22.13 -0.04 -18.29
CA ALA A 276 23.24 0.76 -18.79
C ALA A 276 24.24 1.11 -17.68
N GLU A 277 23.76 1.46 -16.48
CA GLU A 277 24.61 1.71 -15.31
C GLU A 277 25.36 0.45 -14.85
N ALA A 278 24.71 -0.71 -14.89
CA ALA A 278 25.33 -1.98 -14.55
C ALA A 278 26.45 -2.41 -15.52
N GLU A 279 26.30 -2.07 -16.80
CA GLU A 279 27.27 -2.39 -17.86
C GLU A 279 28.37 -1.31 -17.97
N LEU A 280 28.38 -0.29 -17.11
CA LEU A 280 29.39 0.76 -17.17
C LEU A 280 30.79 0.22 -16.93
N PRO A 281 31.77 0.59 -17.79
CA PRO A 281 33.16 0.26 -17.53
C PRO A 281 33.63 0.83 -16.19
N ARG A 282 34.49 0.09 -15.51
CA ARG A 282 35.08 0.46 -14.21
C ARG A 282 35.63 1.88 -14.14
N GLU A 283 36.17 2.39 -15.25
CA GLU A 283 36.68 3.76 -15.38
C GLU A 283 35.61 4.82 -15.08
N PHE A 284 34.36 4.60 -15.49
CA PHE A 284 33.23 5.50 -15.20
C PHE A 284 32.90 5.51 -13.71
N LEU A 285 32.81 4.34 -13.08
CA LEU A 285 32.50 4.20 -11.66
C LEU A 285 33.58 4.86 -10.78
N LEU A 286 34.86 4.70 -11.15
CA LEU A 286 35.98 5.35 -10.46
C LEU A 286 35.86 6.88 -10.47
N ILE A 287 35.53 7.47 -11.62
CA ILE A 287 35.33 8.92 -11.72
C ILE A 287 34.10 9.36 -10.92
N GLU A 288 33.00 8.59 -10.99
CA GLU A 288 31.78 8.87 -10.23
C GLU A 288 32.04 8.92 -8.72
N VAL A 289 32.72 7.91 -8.18
CA VAL A 289 33.07 7.81 -6.76
C VAL A 289 33.96 8.97 -6.32
N LYS A 290 34.99 9.30 -7.12
CA LYS A 290 35.87 10.44 -6.84
C LYS A 290 35.10 11.75 -6.81
N LEU A 291 34.23 12.00 -7.80
CA LEU A 291 33.41 13.21 -7.85
C LEU A 291 32.42 13.30 -6.68
N LYS A 292 31.77 12.19 -6.32
CA LYS A 292 30.85 12.13 -5.15
C LYS A 292 31.60 12.39 -3.84
N SER A 293 32.78 11.81 -3.67
CA SER A 293 33.64 12.03 -2.51
C SER A 293 34.04 13.50 -2.38
N LEU A 294 34.51 14.12 -3.46
CA LEU A 294 34.84 15.56 -3.50
C LEU A 294 33.63 16.44 -3.20
N LEU A 295 32.47 16.15 -3.81
CA LEU A 295 31.23 16.90 -3.55
C LEU A 295 30.79 16.80 -2.09
N ARG A 296 30.97 15.64 -1.46
CA ARG A 296 30.65 15.46 -0.04
C ARG A 296 31.61 16.23 0.85
N ARG A 297 32.92 16.08 0.63
CA ARG A 297 33.97 16.79 1.40
C ARG A 297 33.78 18.30 1.34
N THR A 298 33.51 18.83 0.14
CA THR A 298 33.20 20.26 -0.05
C THR A 298 31.93 20.68 0.70
N LYS A 299 30.83 19.92 0.62
CA LYS A 299 29.59 20.20 1.38
C LYS A 299 29.80 20.17 2.89
N ASN A 300 30.64 19.27 3.39
CA ASN A 300 30.98 19.16 4.81
C ASN A 300 32.02 20.20 5.28
N ARG A 301 32.46 21.12 4.41
CA ARG A 301 33.52 22.10 4.67
C ARG A 301 34.87 21.45 5.05
N GLU A 302 35.10 20.24 4.59
CA GLU A 302 36.40 19.57 4.70
C GLU A 302 37.38 20.19 3.70
N ARG A 303 38.69 20.12 3.99
CA ARG A 303 39.72 20.65 3.09
C ARG A 303 39.74 19.83 1.80
N VAL A 304 39.52 20.48 0.67
CA VAL A 304 39.61 19.92 -0.67
C VAL A 304 40.53 20.81 -1.49
N ASP A 305 41.55 20.21 -2.10
CA ASP A 305 42.47 20.95 -2.97
C ASP A 305 41.86 21.09 -4.39
N VAL A 306 42.13 22.22 -5.05
CA VAL A 306 41.70 22.47 -6.43
C VAL A 306 42.37 21.48 -7.38
N SER A 307 43.61 21.07 -7.07
CA SER A 307 44.35 20.04 -7.82
C SER A 307 43.60 18.71 -7.91
N GLU A 308 42.92 18.28 -6.83
CA GLU A 308 42.11 17.05 -6.83
C GLU A 308 40.94 17.13 -7.83
N LEU A 309 40.34 18.32 -8.00
CA LEU A 309 39.26 18.54 -8.97
C LEU A 309 39.79 18.56 -10.41
N GLU A 310 40.94 19.19 -10.64
CA GLU A 310 41.60 19.26 -11.95
C GLU A 310 42.04 17.88 -12.46
N GLU A 311 42.52 17.02 -11.56
CA GLU A 311 42.87 15.62 -11.88
C GLU A 311 41.64 14.84 -12.36
N VAL A 312 40.51 14.97 -11.64
CA VAL A 312 39.26 14.28 -12.00
C VAL A 312 38.66 14.84 -13.29
N GLU A 313 38.73 16.16 -13.50
CA GLU A 313 38.31 16.79 -14.75
C GLU A 313 39.14 16.32 -15.95
N SER A 314 40.46 16.18 -15.77
CA SER A 314 41.36 15.68 -16.81
C SER A 314 41.04 14.21 -17.14
N ALA A 315 40.81 13.38 -16.10
CA ALA A 315 40.39 12.00 -16.27
C ALA A 315 39.05 11.88 -17.01
N LEU A 316 38.08 12.74 -16.70
CA LEU A 316 36.78 12.77 -17.40
C LEU A 316 36.93 13.14 -18.88
N LYS A 317 37.76 14.14 -19.21
CA LYS A 317 38.03 14.53 -20.61
C LYS A 317 38.70 13.41 -21.41
N GLU A 318 39.62 12.67 -20.80
CA GLU A 318 40.24 11.51 -21.45
C GLU A 318 39.23 10.37 -21.64
N LEU A 319 38.36 10.14 -20.65
CA LEU A 319 37.26 9.17 -20.77
C LEU A 319 36.27 9.55 -21.88
N GLU A 320 35.90 10.82 -21.98
CA GLU A 320 35.04 11.35 -23.06
C GLU A 320 35.66 11.11 -24.44
N LYS A 321 36.97 11.36 -24.60
CA LYS A 321 37.68 11.11 -25.87
C LYS A 321 37.68 9.63 -26.25
N LYS A 322 37.95 8.74 -25.29
CA LYS A 322 37.95 7.28 -25.50
C LYS A 322 36.56 6.73 -25.82
N SER A 323 35.52 7.37 -25.30
CA SER A 323 34.13 6.91 -25.40
C SER A 323 33.36 7.52 -26.59
N ARG A 324 34.02 8.31 -27.47
CA ARG A 324 33.37 8.92 -28.64
C ARG A 324 32.80 7.84 -29.58
N GLY A 325 31.48 7.83 -29.72
CA GLY A 325 30.74 6.87 -30.56
C GLY A 325 30.23 5.62 -29.81
N GLY A 326 30.33 5.56 -28.48
CA GLY A 326 29.75 4.50 -27.66
C GLY A 326 28.41 4.88 -26.98
N ASN A 327 27.72 3.91 -26.39
CA ASN A 327 26.40 4.06 -25.75
C ASN A 327 26.45 4.70 -24.33
N HIS A 328 27.46 5.50 -24.00
CA HIS A 328 27.69 6.03 -22.63
C HIS A 328 27.47 7.54 -22.48
N GLU A 329 26.83 8.20 -23.45
CA GLU A 329 26.61 9.65 -23.44
C GLU A 329 25.88 10.15 -22.18
N GLU A 330 24.86 9.42 -21.74
CA GLU A 330 24.09 9.78 -20.53
C GLU A 330 24.94 9.71 -19.27
N ALA A 331 25.81 8.70 -19.16
CA ALA A 331 26.74 8.57 -18.04
C ALA A 331 27.78 9.69 -18.03
N LEU A 332 28.30 10.08 -19.20
CA LEU A 332 29.20 11.25 -19.32
C LEU A 332 28.50 12.55 -18.92
N SER A 333 27.26 12.76 -19.37
CA SER A 333 26.43 13.90 -18.99
C SER A 333 26.19 13.96 -17.47
N LYS A 334 25.91 12.81 -16.84
CA LYS A 334 25.79 12.67 -15.39
C LYS A 334 27.09 13.07 -14.67
N LEU A 335 28.24 12.55 -15.10
CA LEU A 335 29.55 12.89 -14.52
C LEU A 335 29.86 14.38 -14.66
N ALA A 336 29.63 14.96 -15.84
CA ALA A 336 29.82 16.38 -16.09
C ALA A 336 28.92 17.25 -15.18
N ARG A 337 27.68 16.82 -14.92
CA ARG A 337 26.77 17.49 -14.00
C ARG A 337 27.26 17.43 -12.55
N ILE A 338 27.79 16.28 -12.10
CA ILE A 338 28.37 16.17 -10.75
C ILE A 338 29.61 17.06 -10.65
N LEU A 339 30.50 17.02 -11.64
CA LEU A 339 31.68 17.88 -11.72
C LEU A 339 31.31 19.37 -11.62
N LYS A 340 30.29 19.81 -12.37
CA LYS A 340 29.77 21.19 -12.30
C LYS A 340 29.31 21.55 -10.90
N LYS A 341 28.59 20.65 -10.22
CA LYS A 341 28.14 20.85 -8.83
C LYS A 341 29.30 20.92 -7.85
N THR A 342 30.27 20.01 -7.97
CA THR A 342 31.47 19.99 -7.12
C THR A 342 32.28 21.28 -7.30
N ARG A 343 32.45 21.75 -8.54
CA ARG A 343 33.12 23.02 -8.84
C ARG A 343 32.41 24.21 -8.20
N LYS A 344 31.09 24.33 -8.36
CA LYS A 344 30.29 25.41 -7.73
C LYS A 344 30.41 25.38 -6.20
N ALA A 345 30.28 24.19 -5.60
CA ALA A 345 30.40 24.01 -4.16
C ALA A 345 31.80 24.41 -3.64
N LEU A 346 32.85 24.08 -4.38
CA LEU A 346 34.23 24.45 -4.04
C LEU A 346 34.47 25.97 -4.12
N LEU A 347 33.84 26.65 -5.09
CA LEU A 347 33.92 28.10 -5.27
C LEU A 347 33.07 28.90 -4.26
N GLY A 348 32.35 28.23 -3.36
CA GLY A 348 31.51 28.88 -2.36
C GLY A 348 30.23 29.51 -2.93
N GLU A 349 29.89 29.23 -4.19
CA GLU A 349 28.61 29.62 -4.77
C GLU A 349 27.50 28.81 -4.11
N VAL A 350 26.43 29.47 -3.67
CA VAL A 350 25.18 28.77 -3.34
C VAL A 350 24.72 28.14 -4.65
N ALA A 351 24.81 26.81 -4.73
CA ALA A 351 24.10 26.10 -5.77
C ALA A 351 22.63 26.48 -5.60
N ASP A 352 22.07 27.23 -6.55
CA ASP A 352 20.62 27.20 -6.73
C ASP A 352 20.27 25.72 -6.77
N ASP A 353 19.45 25.28 -5.82
CA ASP A 353 18.74 24.03 -5.93
C ASP A 353 17.78 24.20 -7.11
N GLU A 354 18.32 24.29 -8.34
CA GLU A 354 17.59 24.01 -9.57
C GLU A 354 16.92 22.69 -9.28
N LYS A 355 15.60 22.77 -9.05
CA LYS A 355 14.75 21.67 -8.62
C LYS A 355 15.15 20.47 -9.47
N GLU A 356 15.90 19.55 -8.85
CA GLU A 356 16.28 18.31 -9.48
C GLU A 356 14.98 17.54 -9.72
N GLN A 357 14.41 17.70 -10.91
CA GLN A 357 13.56 16.68 -11.49
C GLN A 357 14.48 15.50 -11.81
N PHE A 358 14.79 14.73 -10.77
CA PHE A 358 15.15 13.34 -10.93
C PHE A 358 13.89 12.64 -11.42
N GLU A 359 13.70 12.67 -12.72
CA GLU A 359 12.70 11.84 -13.39
C GLU A 359 13.23 10.40 -13.40
N TYR A 360 12.31 9.46 -13.20
CA TYR A 360 12.50 8.00 -13.16
C TYR A 360 13.02 7.40 -11.85
N LYS A 361 12.12 7.42 -10.86
CA LYS A 361 11.70 6.21 -10.13
C LYS A 361 10.18 6.16 -10.25
N GLY A 362 9.62 5.07 -10.78
CA GLY A 362 8.23 4.92 -11.27
C GLY A 362 7.27 5.98 -10.74
N ILE A 363 7.08 7.06 -11.52
CA ILE A 363 6.57 8.35 -11.03
C ILE A 363 5.33 8.17 -10.15
N ASP A 364 4.40 7.27 -10.50
CA ASP A 364 3.13 7.09 -9.79
C ASP A 364 3.17 6.51 -8.39
N TRP A 365 4.24 5.82 -7.98
CA TRP A 365 4.26 5.11 -6.69
C TRP A 365 3.91 6.05 -5.53
N ALA A 366 4.39 7.29 -5.56
CA ALA A 366 4.16 8.25 -4.50
C ALA A 366 2.75 8.86 -4.51
N TRP A 367 2.13 8.96 -5.70
CA TRP A 367 0.75 9.43 -5.85
C TRP A 367 -0.23 8.32 -5.44
N GLU A 368 -0.01 7.10 -5.91
CA GLU A 368 -0.79 5.92 -5.53
C GLU A 368 -0.65 5.59 -4.05
N PHE A 369 0.57 5.63 -3.50
CA PHE A 369 0.80 5.36 -2.08
C PHE A 369 0.17 6.41 -1.16
N LEU A 370 0.05 7.67 -1.61
CA LEU A 370 -0.71 8.70 -0.90
C LEU A 370 -2.22 8.66 -1.21
N GLY A 371 -2.67 7.80 -2.12
CA GLY A 371 -4.07 7.69 -2.53
C GLY A 371 -4.58 8.92 -3.29
N ILE A 372 -3.74 9.55 -4.12
CA ILE A 372 -4.06 10.77 -4.86
C ILE A 372 -3.70 10.63 -6.34
N SER A 373 -4.38 11.39 -7.20
CA SER A 373 -4.07 11.44 -8.64
C SER A 373 -2.89 12.39 -8.91
N ARG A 374 -2.17 12.19 -10.02
CA ARG A 374 -1.18 13.16 -10.54
C ARG A 374 -1.76 14.59 -10.64
N ASN A 375 -3.03 14.69 -11.00
CA ASN A 375 -3.75 15.95 -11.19
C ASN A 375 -4.27 16.57 -9.88
N SER A 376 -4.14 15.90 -8.74
CA SER A 376 -4.60 16.41 -7.44
C SER A 376 -3.96 17.75 -7.08
N SER A 377 -4.74 18.64 -6.47
CA SER A 377 -4.26 19.97 -6.09
C SER A 377 -3.22 19.89 -4.96
N ILE A 378 -2.48 20.99 -4.72
CA ILE A 378 -1.52 21.06 -3.60
C ILE A 378 -2.24 20.84 -2.25
N GLU A 379 -3.49 21.31 -2.13
CA GLU A 379 -4.29 21.12 -0.93
C GLU A 379 -4.66 19.65 -0.72
N ASP A 380 -5.02 18.94 -1.79
CA ASP A 380 -5.35 17.51 -1.74
C ASP A 380 -4.14 16.67 -1.32
N VAL A 381 -2.95 16.99 -1.83
CA VAL A 381 -1.69 16.32 -1.46
C VAL A 381 -1.42 16.52 0.04
N LYS A 382 -1.55 17.75 0.54
CA LYS A 382 -1.38 18.06 1.97
C LYS A 382 -2.43 17.36 2.83
N LYS A 383 -3.68 17.28 2.36
CA LYS A 383 -4.78 16.61 3.06
C LYS A 383 -4.57 15.10 3.13
N ALA A 384 -4.14 14.47 2.03
CA ALA A 384 -3.82 13.06 1.98
C ALA A 384 -2.65 12.71 2.91
N TYR A 385 -1.58 13.49 2.88
CA TYR A 385 -0.45 13.31 3.79
C TYR A 385 -0.85 13.41 5.26
N ARG A 386 -1.62 14.45 5.65
CA ARG A 386 -2.09 14.60 7.04
C ARG A 386 -2.93 13.40 7.50
N ARG A 387 -3.84 12.92 6.64
CA ARG A 387 -4.68 11.74 6.92
C ARG A 387 -3.82 10.48 7.13
N ALA A 388 -2.92 10.20 6.19
CA ALA A 388 -2.02 9.04 6.26
C ALA A 388 -1.08 9.12 7.48
N SER A 389 -0.52 10.30 7.74
CA SER A 389 0.38 10.55 8.87
C SER A 389 -0.31 10.36 10.23
N LEU A 390 -1.59 10.73 10.37
CA LEU A 390 -2.34 10.50 11.61
C LEU A 390 -2.66 9.01 11.81
N LYS A 391 -2.99 8.30 10.73
CA LYS A 391 -3.35 6.87 10.75
C LYS A 391 -2.17 5.96 11.12
N TYR A 392 -0.96 6.31 10.70
CA TYR A 392 0.23 5.48 10.88
C TYR A 392 1.30 6.10 11.78
N HIS A 393 0.98 7.19 12.50
CA HIS A 393 1.93 7.80 13.44
C HIS A 393 2.38 6.76 14.48
N PRO A 394 3.70 6.59 14.72
CA PRO A 394 4.20 5.58 15.65
C PRO A 394 3.69 5.76 17.09
N ASP A 395 3.43 7.01 17.49
CA ASP A 395 2.93 7.32 18.84
C ASP A 395 1.42 7.10 19.02
N ILE A 396 0.65 6.98 17.94
CA ILE A 396 -0.83 6.93 17.98
C ILE A 396 -1.37 5.60 17.44
N SER A 397 -0.69 5.00 16.46
CA SER A 397 -1.15 3.83 15.73
C SER A 397 -0.66 2.52 16.36
N ARG A 398 -1.60 1.61 16.66
CA ARG A 398 -1.32 0.25 17.15
C ARG A 398 -1.11 -0.78 16.02
N VAL A 399 -1.06 -0.33 14.77
CA VAL A 399 -0.92 -1.19 13.58
C VAL A 399 0.51 -1.73 13.50
N VAL A 400 0.67 -3.05 13.31
CA VAL A 400 1.98 -3.69 13.09
C VAL A 400 2.63 -3.10 11.83
N GLY A 401 3.88 -2.64 11.96
CA GLY A 401 4.60 -1.96 10.87
C GLY A 401 4.23 -0.48 10.66
N SER A 402 3.58 0.18 11.63
CA SER A 402 3.23 1.61 11.57
C SER A 402 4.44 2.51 11.31
N SER A 403 5.58 2.23 11.95
CA SER A 403 6.84 2.96 11.76
C SER A 403 7.34 2.91 10.30
N GLU A 404 7.33 1.73 9.69
CA GLU A 404 7.78 1.52 8.31
C GLU A 404 6.80 2.16 7.31
N LYS A 405 5.49 2.05 7.56
CA LYS A 405 4.47 2.76 6.76
C LYS A 405 4.59 4.27 6.88
N MET A 406 4.84 4.80 8.08
CA MET A 406 5.04 6.23 8.31
C MET A 406 6.26 6.76 7.56
N GLN A 407 7.35 6.01 7.56
CA GLN A 407 8.54 6.35 6.80
C GLN A 407 8.22 6.44 5.29
N ARG A 408 7.50 5.46 4.75
CA ARG A 408 7.06 5.47 3.35
C ARG A 408 6.12 6.64 3.01
N ILE A 409 5.24 7.03 3.94
CA ILE A 409 4.32 8.18 3.75
C ILE A 409 5.10 9.49 3.65
N ASN A 410 6.10 9.67 4.51
CA ASN A 410 6.98 10.83 4.47
C ASN A 410 7.80 10.88 3.18
N GLU A 411 8.26 9.74 2.68
CA GLU A 411 9.02 9.62 1.44
C GLU A 411 8.17 9.94 0.21
N ALA A 412 6.96 9.39 0.13
CA ALA A 412 6.00 9.67 -0.94
C ALA A 412 5.60 11.16 -0.97
N TYR A 413 5.25 11.74 0.19
CA TYR A 413 4.92 13.16 0.29
C TYR A 413 6.10 14.05 -0.09
N GLY A 414 7.31 13.71 0.36
CA GLY A 414 8.53 14.41 -0.02
C GLY A 414 8.77 14.40 -1.53
N PHE A 415 8.48 13.27 -2.19
CA PHE A 415 8.58 13.13 -3.64
C PHE A 415 7.54 13.97 -4.39
N VAL A 416 6.25 13.84 -4.04
CA VAL A 416 5.18 14.64 -4.67
C VAL A 416 5.38 16.14 -4.44
N ARG A 417 5.85 16.54 -3.24
CA ARG A 417 6.17 17.93 -2.93
C ARG A 417 7.28 18.49 -3.81
N ARG A 418 8.35 17.72 -4.05
CA ARG A 418 9.44 18.12 -4.97
C ARG A 418 8.93 18.26 -6.41
N MET A 419 8.09 17.31 -6.86
CA MET A 419 7.53 17.31 -8.21
C MET A 419 6.58 18.47 -8.48
N LYS A 420 5.68 18.81 -7.54
CA LYS A 420 4.74 19.94 -7.66
C LYS A 420 5.32 21.29 -7.23
N GLY A 421 6.50 21.30 -6.60
CA GLY A 421 7.29 22.51 -6.37
C GLY A 421 6.76 23.47 -5.31
N PHE A 422 6.12 22.98 -4.25
CA PHE A 422 5.62 23.79 -3.12
C PHE A 422 6.40 23.55 -1.82
N LYS A 423 6.44 24.53 -0.92
CA LYS A 423 7.15 24.44 0.38
C LYS A 423 6.35 23.66 1.43
#